data_AF-A0A7Z9JXX6-F1
#
_entry.id   AF-A0A7Z9JXX6-F1
#
_cell.length_a   1.000
_cell.length_b   1.000
_cell.length_c   1.000
_cell.angle_alpha   90.00
_cell.angle_beta   90.00
_cell.angle_gamma   90.00
#
_symmetry.space_group_name_H-M   'P 1'
#
loop_
_entity.id
_entity.type
_entity.pdbx_description
1 polymer ?
#
loop_
_entity_poly.entity_id
_entity_poly.type
_entity_poly.pdbx_seq_one_letter_code
_entity_poly.pdbx_strand_id
1 'polypeptide(L)'
;MNPLSLFIDKSKLKLRQRYILINKDIIEAFSMLAKEKNIDRTNLSTIIEDIFMALIHKKYGEERENFSVIVNMEKGEIEIYQEMTVVNTVMDPVIEIHIDEAIKEYDDLEVGDAYVNILSPESFGRRLINTAKQYMVQKIRDIERQTVFDEFSSKIGEIVVGNVHQIQRDQIFVHAANGAEFIMPKNEQLPNDRFRRGETIRGIITNVEISSRGPEIIISRSDDFFLKRLFEKEIPEIEDEIIEVKAVKRAPGDRSKIVVYSSDRRVDAVGACVGMRGSRIQSIVRELNGEKIDIINWSDKPEILISRALAPAKPINLYIDEERPYVVAVFEDEELPIAIGRNGQNIKLASSVTEYTIDAVKKSEYEGEQEEALYLDEIEGIAKNHIEVLAKSEIYTSEDFLSTTKADILTLKGFGEKTVDKITAIILEAVANHEAKSVEKEEGKTEVSDSEESILEEVNND
;
A
#
# COMPACT_ATOMS: atom_id res chain seq x y z
N MET A 1 9.05 -42.73 15.87
CA MET A 1 10.12 -43.75 15.99
C MET A 1 10.34 -44.31 14.60
N ASN A 2 11.58 -44.29 14.11
CA ASN A 2 11.88 -44.75 12.75
C ASN A 2 11.72 -46.30 12.70
N PRO A 3 10.76 -46.86 11.94
CA PRO A 3 10.50 -48.30 11.91
C PRO A 3 11.69 -49.11 11.37
N LEU A 4 12.58 -48.46 10.62
CA LEU A 4 13.79 -49.04 10.03
C LEU A 4 14.86 -49.48 11.04
N SER A 5 14.72 -49.12 12.34
CA SER A 5 15.70 -49.51 13.35
C SER A 5 15.71 -51.01 13.69
N LEU A 6 14.70 -51.77 13.27
CA LEU A 6 14.57 -53.20 13.55
C LEU A 6 15.25 -54.14 12.54
N PHE A 7 15.74 -53.64 11.39
CA PHE A 7 16.24 -54.50 10.30
C PHE A 7 17.72 -54.29 9.92
N ILE A 8 18.56 -53.82 10.85
CA ILE A 8 20.01 -53.74 10.64
C ILE A 8 20.68 -55.03 11.13
N ASP A 9 20.41 -56.16 10.47
CA ASP A 9 21.26 -57.35 10.59
C ASP A 9 22.24 -57.42 9.40
N LYS A 10 23.54 -57.42 9.72
CA LYS A 10 24.66 -57.42 8.77
C LYS A 10 24.80 -58.75 8.00
N SER A 11 24.03 -59.77 8.36
CA SER A 11 24.09 -61.12 7.78
C SER A 11 23.43 -61.23 6.39
N LYS A 12 22.45 -60.37 6.04
CA LYS A 12 21.72 -60.38 4.75
C LYS A 12 22.40 -59.58 3.61
N LEU A 13 23.71 -59.33 3.71
CA LEU A 13 24.52 -58.55 2.74
C LEU A 13 24.64 -59.21 1.35
N LYS A 14 24.40 -60.52 1.23
CA LYS A 14 24.48 -61.25 -0.06
C LYS A 14 23.27 -61.05 -0.98
N LEU A 15 22.10 -60.70 -0.44
CA LEU A 15 20.89 -60.43 -1.23
C LEU A 15 20.81 -58.98 -1.70
N ARG A 16 21.44 -58.05 -0.97
CA ARG A 16 21.59 -56.63 -1.37
C ARG A 16 22.20 -56.47 -2.77
N GLN A 17 23.15 -57.32 -3.17
CA GLN A 17 23.83 -57.19 -4.46
C GLN A 17 22.97 -57.45 -5.70
N ARG A 18 21.75 -58.01 -5.56
CA ARG A 18 20.94 -58.43 -6.71
C ARG A 18 20.03 -57.35 -7.29
N TYR A 19 19.75 -56.28 -6.52
CA TYR A 19 18.84 -55.19 -6.91
C TYR A 19 19.47 -53.79 -6.85
N ILE A 20 20.76 -53.69 -6.50
CA ILE A 20 21.51 -52.43 -6.57
C ILE A 20 21.79 -52.14 -8.04
N LEU A 21 20.93 -51.33 -8.65
CA LEU A 21 21.17 -50.79 -9.98
C LEU A 21 21.76 -49.39 -9.85
N ILE A 22 23.00 -49.27 -10.31
CA ILE A 22 23.76 -48.02 -10.35
C ILE A 22 23.14 -47.13 -11.44
N ASN A 23 22.24 -46.23 -11.06
CA ASN A 23 21.64 -45.25 -11.96
C ASN A 23 22.48 -43.96 -11.98
N LYS A 24 23.80 -44.13 -12.14
CA LYS A 24 24.77 -43.02 -12.19
C LYS A 24 24.40 -41.99 -13.24
N ASP A 25 23.94 -42.42 -14.41
CA ASP A 25 23.57 -41.52 -15.51
C ASP A 25 22.38 -40.61 -15.15
N ILE A 26 21.40 -41.14 -14.41
CA ILE A 26 20.22 -40.37 -13.96
C ILE A 26 20.63 -39.36 -12.90
N ILE A 27 21.40 -39.79 -11.90
CA ILE A 27 21.85 -38.92 -10.81
C ILE A 27 22.88 -37.89 -11.29
N GLU A 28 23.73 -38.24 -12.24
CA GLU A 28 24.66 -37.32 -12.88
C GLU A 28 23.92 -36.29 -13.73
N ALA A 29 22.93 -36.69 -14.53
CA ALA A 29 22.08 -35.76 -15.28
C ALA A 29 21.32 -34.79 -14.35
N PHE A 30 20.75 -35.31 -13.25
CA PHE A 30 20.07 -34.48 -12.25
C PHE A 30 21.04 -33.58 -11.48
N SER A 31 22.25 -34.05 -11.18
CA SER A 31 23.30 -33.25 -10.55
C SER A 31 23.83 -32.15 -11.47
N MET A 32 23.94 -32.42 -12.78
CA MET A 32 24.30 -31.41 -13.78
C MET A 32 23.22 -30.33 -13.88
N LEU A 33 21.95 -30.71 -13.95
CA LEU A 33 20.82 -29.77 -13.96
C LEU A 33 20.76 -28.92 -12.69
N ALA A 34 20.94 -29.54 -11.52
CA ALA A 34 20.97 -28.82 -10.25
C ALA A 34 22.15 -27.84 -10.17
N LYS A 35 23.32 -28.22 -10.70
CA LYS A 35 24.50 -27.35 -10.74
C LYS A 35 24.31 -26.17 -11.70
N GLU A 36 23.67 -26.38 -12.84
CA GLU A 36 23.31 -25.30 -13.78
C GLU A 36 22.34 -24.30 -13.14
N LYS A 37 21.46 -24.78 -12.26
CA LYS A 37 20.42 -23.99 -11.56
C LYS A 37 20.76 -23.60 -10.13
N ASN A 38 22.00 -23.82 -9.69
CA ASN A 38 22.51 -23.47 -8.36
C ASN A 38 21.67 -24.03 -7.19
N ILE A 39 21.13 -25.23 -7.33
CA ILE A 39 20.32 -25.93 -6.33
C ILE A 39 21.24 -26.76 -5.42
N ASP A 40 21.03 -26.67 -4.10
CA ASP A 40 21.79 -27.47 -3.13
C ASP A 40 21.46 -28.97 -3.23
N ARG A 41 22.45 -29.81 -2.94
CA ARG A 41 22.35 -31.28 -3.04
C ARG A 41 21.28 -31.86 -2.12
N THR A 42 21.05 -31.23 -0.97
CA THR A 42 20.04 -31.64 0.01
C THR A 42 18.63 -31.44 -0.54
N ASN A 43 18.39 -30.35 -1.26
CA ASN A 43 17.10 -30.12 -1.93
C ASN A 43 16.92 -31.09 -3.11
N LEU A 44 18.00 -31.45 -3.79
CA LEU A 44 17.97 -32.37 -4.92
C LEU A 44 17.53 -33.79 -4.53
N SER A 45 17.97 -34.32 -3.38
CA SER A 45 17.53 -35.66 -2.93
C SER A 45 16.03 -35.69 -2.67
N THR A 46 15.51 -34.70 -1.95
CA THR A 46 14.07 -34.59 -1.67
C THR A 46 13.24 -34.44 -2.94
N ILE A 47 13.73 -33.67 -3.92
CA ILE A 47 13.06 -33.52 -5.22
C ILE A 47 12.98 -34.87 -5.95
N ILE A 48 14.05 -35.68 -5.93
CA ILE A 48 14.06 -37.00 -6.58
C ILE A 48 13.12 -37.96 -5.85
N GLU A 49 13.08 -37.94 -4.52
CA GLU A 49 12.13 -38.72 -3.72
C GLU A 49 10.68 -38.36 -4.08
N ASP A 50 10.33 -37.07 -4.08
CA ASP A 50 9.02 -36.55 -4.48
C ASP A 50 8.63 -37.01 -5.90
N ILE A 51 9.57 -36.98 -6.86
CA ILE A 51 9.34 -37.40 -8.25
C ILE A 51 8.93 -38.87 -8.31
N PHE A 52 9.70 -39.75 -7.67
CA PHE A 52 9.42 -41.19 -7.73
C PHE A 52 8.17 -41.54 -6.94
N MET A 53 7.90 -40.89 -5.81
CA MET A 53 6.63 -41.02 -5.09
C MET A 53 5.45 -40.62 -5.96
N ALA A 54 5.51 -39.49 -6.67
CA ALA A 54 4.45 -39.06 -7.59
C ALA A 54 4.25 -40.06 -8.75
N LEU A 55 5.32 -40.67 -9.26
CA LEU A 55 5.23 -41.73 -10.29
C LEU A 55 4.57 -43.00 -9.76
N ILE A 56 4.87 -43.38 -8.50
CA ILE A 56 4.28 -44.53 -7.83
C ILE A 56 2.78 -44.28 -7.64
N HIS A 57 2.38 -43.12 -7.12
CA HIS A 57 0.97 -42.76 -6.97
C HIS A 57 0.22 -42.80 -8.30
N LYS A 58 0.84 -42.33 -9.39
CA LYS A 58 0.24 -42.41 -10.72
C LYS A 58 0.08 -43.84 -11.25
N LYS A 59 0.94 -44.78 -10.84
CA LYS A 59 0.92 -46.18 -11.29
C LYS A 59 0.01 -47.07 -10.42
N TYR A 60 -0.02 -46.83 -9.11
CA TYR A 60 -0.65 -47.71 -8.13
C TYR A 60 -1.84 -47.10 -7.37
N GLY A 61 -2.08 -45.78 -7.48
CA GLY A 61 -3.13 -45.04 -6.78
C GLY A 61 -2.58 -44.05 -5.74
N GLU A 62 -3.28 -42.92 -5.53
CA GLU A 62 -2.86 -41.89 -4.56
C GLU A 62 -3.07 -42.33 -3.11
N GLU A 63 -4.08 -43.18 -2.87
CA GLU A 63 -4.44 -43.76 -1.57
C GLU A 63 -3.43 -44.81 -1.03
N ARG A 64 -2.32 -45.05 -1.74
CA ARG A 64 -1.33 -46.07 -1.40
C ARG A 64 -0.13 -45.45 -0.68
N GLU A 65 -0.11 -45.56 0.64
CA GLU A 65 0.96 -45.03 1.50
C GLU A 65 2.08 -46.05 1.78
N ASN A 66 1.99 -47.26 1.24
CA ASN A 66 2.91 -48.37 1.53
C ASN A 66 4.22 -48.33 0.72
N PHE A 67 4.57 -47.18 0.16
CA PHE A 67 5.79 -46.98 -0.62
C PHE A 67 6.70 -45.96 0.06
N SER A 68 8.00 -46.24 0.05
CA SER A 68 9.03 -45.27 0.46
C SER A 68 10.17 -45.26 -0.55
N VAL A 69 10.68 -44.07 -0.85
CA VAL A 69 11.80 -43.87 -1.78
C VAL A 69 12.96 -43.32 -0.97
N ILE A 70 14.13 -43.92 -1.12
CA ILE A 70 15.38 -43.46 -0.49
C ILE A 70 16.39 -43.16 -1.59
N VAL A 71 16.91 -41.93 -1.60
CA VAL A 71 17.89 -41.49 -2.60
C VAL A 71 19.26 -41.28 -1.95
N ASN A 72 20.26 -42.01 -2.45
CA ASN A 72 21.66 -41.80 -2.06
C ASN A 72 22.43 -41.07 -3.16
N MET A 73 22.63 -39.77 -2.95
CA MET A 73 23.30 -38.88 -3.90
C MET A 73 24.81 -39.14 -4.06
N GLU A 74 25.48 -39.69 -3.04
CA GLU A 74 26.92 -39.99 -3.10
C GLU A 74 27.21 -41.24 -3.94
N LYS A 75 26.35 -42.25 -3.79
CA LYS A 75 26.50 -43.54 -4.48
C LYS A 75 25.83 -43.58 -5.84
N GLY A 76 24.89 -42.68 -6.12
CA GLY A 76 24.11 -42.74 -7.34
C GLY A 76 23.04 -43.82 -7.30
N GLU A 77 22.44 -44.06 -6.13
CA GLU A 77 21.49 -45.15 -5.89
C GLU A 77 20.10 -44.59 -5.54
N ILE A 78 19.06 -45.16 -6.14
CA ILE A 78 17.66 -44.86 -5.84
C ILE A 78 16.99 -46.19 -5.50
N GLU A 79 16.53 -46.32 -4.26
CA GLU A 79 15.88 -47.52 -3.77
C GLU A 79 14.41 -47.22 -3.49
N ILE A 80 13.51 -48.02 -4.05
CA ILE A 80 12.07 -47.91 -3.85
C ILE A 80 11.63 -49.13 -3.07
N TYR A 81 11.12 -48.92 -1.87
CA TYR A 81 10.63 -49.94 -0.97
C TYR A 81 9.11 -49.93 -0.98
N GLN A 82 8.50 -51.10 -1.13
CA GLN A 82 7.07 -51.33 -1.03
C GLN A 82 6.82 -52.27 0.14
N GLU A 83 6.15 -51.77 1.17
CA GLU A 83 5.75 -52.54 2.34
C GLU A 83 4.43 -53.27 2.04
N MET A 84 4.38 -54.57 2.32
CA MET A 84 3.24 -55.43 2.05
C MET A 84 2.97 -56.29 3.28
N THR A 85 1.72 -56.68 3.51
CA THR A 85 1.35 -57.60 4.59
C THR A 85 1.28 -59.02 4.04
N VAL A 86 1.89 -59.97 4.74
CA VAL A 86 1.82 -61.40 4.38
C VAL A 86 0.44 -61.95 4.73
N VAL A 87 -0.27 -62.49 3.75
CA VAL A 87 -1.64 -63.02 3.90
C VAL A 87 -1.79 -64.40 3.26
N ASN A 88 -2.81 -65.14 3.69
CA ASN A 88 -3.18 -66.44 3.09
C ASN A 88 -4.05 -66.30 1.83
N THR A 89 -4.73 -65.17 1.66
CA THR A 89 -5.58 -64.92 0.49
C THR A 89 -5.43 -63.47 0.11
N VAL A 90 -4.80 -63.22 -1.04
CA VAL A 90 -4.53 -61.86 -1.52
C VAL A 90 -5.82 -61.25 -2.04
N MET A 91 -6.29 -60.20 -1.37
CA MET A 91 -7.39 -59.36 -1.82
C MET A 91 -6.87 -58.16 -2.62
N ASP A 92 -5.73 -57.61 -2.20
CA ASP A 92 -5.11 -56.46 -2.85
C ASP A 92 -3.61 -56.67 -3.11
N PRO A 93 -3.22 -56.98 -4.37
CA PRO A 93 -1.83 -57.26 -4.74
C PRO A 93 -0.84 -56.10 -4.54
N VAL A 94 -1.31 -54.88 -4.24
CA VAL A 94 -0.44 -53.73 -4.01
C VAL A 94 0.02 -53.66 -2.55
N ILE A 95 -0.79 -54.13 -1.61
CA ILE A 95 -0.51 -54.07 -0.16
C ILE A 95 -0.37 -55.45 0.48
N GLU A 96 -0.70 -56.53 -0.23
CA GLU A 96 -0.70 -57.89 0.28
C GLU A 96 0.09 -58.85 -0.60
N ILE A 97 0.81 -59.77 0.03
CA ILE A 97 1.56 -60.85 -0.64
C ILE A 97 1.16 -62.21 -0.06
N HIS A 98 1.09 -63.22 -0.93
CA HIS A 98 0.80 -64.59 -0.48
C HIS A 98 2.00 -65.17 0.28
N ILE A 99 1.75 -65.89 1.38
CA ILE A 99 2.80 -66.51 2.20
C ILE A 99 3.78 -67.37 1.39
N ASP A 100 3.30 -68.16 0.44
CA ASP A 100 4.17 -68.99 -0.42
C ASP A 100 5.12 -68.17 -1.32
N GLU A 101 4.78 -66.92 -1.63
CA GLU A 101 5.65 -66.03 -2.40
C GLU A 101 6.65 -65.31 -1.48
N ALA A 102 6.19 -64.86 -0.31
CA ALA A 102 7.03 -64.21 0.69
C ALA A 102 8.14 -65.15 1.21
N ILE A 103 7.81 -66.41 1.49
CA ILE A 103 8.75 -67.42 1.99
C ILE A 103 9.88 -67.72 0.98
N LYS A 104 9.64 -67.58 -0.33
CA LYS A 104 10.70 -67.81 -1.35
C LYS A 104 11.86 -66.83 -1.23
N GLU A 105 11.63 -65.64 -0.70
CA GLU A 105 12.66 -64.62 -0.51
C GLU A 105 13.17 -64.58 0.94
N TYR A 106 12.30 -64.82 1.91
CA TYR A 106 12.62 -64.82 3.34
C TYR A 106 11.98 -66.02 4.04
N ASP A 107 12.79 -67.02 4.40
CA ASP A 107 12.34 -68.29 4.99
C ASP A 107 11.65 -68.16 6.36
N ASP A 108 11.66 -66.96 6.97
CA ASP A 108 11.25 -66.68 8.35
C ASP A 108 9.94 -65.88 8.50
N LEU A 109 9.15 -65.71 7.45
CA LEU A 109 7.92 -64.90 7.48
C LEU A 109 6.65 -65.69 7.80
N GLU A 110 5.82 -65.15 8.70
CA GLU A 110 4.49 -65.66 9.07
C GLU A 110 3.35 -64.75 8.56
N VAL A 111 2.11 -65.27 8.60
CA VAL A 111 0.92 -64.48 8.22
C VAL A 111 0.73 -63.33 9.20
N GLY A 112 0.62 -62.11 8.67
CA GLY A 112 0.53 -60.88 9.44
C GLY A 112 1.85 -60.12 9.55
N ASP A 113 2.97 -60.70 9.11
CA ASP A 113 4.26 -60.01 9.08
C ASP A 113 4.36 -58.99 7.94
N ALA A 114 5.25 -58.01 8.11
CA ALA A 114 5.58 -57.04 7.08
C ALA A 114 6.65 -57.60 6.13
N TYR A 115 6.31 -57.64 4.84
CA TYR A 115 7.20 -57.97 3.73
C TYR A 115 7.63 -56.70 3.02
N VAL A 116 8.93 -56.54 2.78
CA VAL A 116 9.47 -55.38 2.04
C VAL A 116 9.92 -55.84 0.66
N ASN A 117 9.15 -55.44 -0.35
CA ASN A 117 9.49 -55.62 -1.75
C ASN A 117 10.38 -54.47 -2.25
N ILE A 118 11.52 -54.77 -2.89
CA ILE A 118 12.42 -53.76 -3.45
C ILE A 118 12.13 -53.63 -4.94
N LEU A 119 11.61 -52.47 -5.35
CA LEU A 119 11.30 -52.18 -6.75
C LEU A 119 12.47 -51.51 -7.46
N SER A 120 12.79 -51.99 -8.66
CA SER A 120 13.78 -51.34 -9.54
C SER A 120 13.16 -50.12 -10.25
N PRO A 121 13.84 -48.96 -10.27
CA PRO A 121 13.44 -47.80 -11.07
C PRO A 121 13.29 -48.10 -12.58
N GLU A 122 13.96 -49.13 -13.11
CA GLU A 122 13.83 -49.52 -14.52
C GLU A 122 12.48 -50.16 -14.86
N SER A 123 11.83 -50.79 -13.86
CA SER A 123 10.53 -51.43 -14.01
C SER A 123 9.41 -50.44 -14.38
N PHE A 124 9.67 -49.14 -14.23
CA PHE A 124 8.75 -48.06 -14.58
C PHE A 124 8.79 -47.72 -16.08
N GLY A 125 9.77 -48.23 -16.84
CA GLY A 125 9.85 -48.09 -18.30
C GLY A 125 10.15 -46.66 -18.81
N ARG A 126 10.50 -46.54 -20.09
CA ARG A 126 10.96 -45.27 -20.71
C ARG A 126 9.95 -44.12 -20.64
N ARG A 127 8.64 -44.42 -20.63
CA ARG A 127 7.57 -43.40 -20.59
C ARG A 127 7.55 -42.66 -19.25
N LEU A 128 7.67 -43.38 -18.13
CA LEU A 128 7.68 -42.78 -16.80
C LEU A 128 8.97 -42.01 -16.51
N ILE A 129 10.11 -42.42 -17.09
CA ILE A 129 11.37 -41.66 -17.02
C ILE A 129 11.24 -40.28 -17.67
N ASN A 130 10.60 -40.19 -18.84
CA ASN A 130 10.34 -38.90 -19.48
C ASN A 130 9.37 -38.03 -18.66
N THR A 131 8.40 -38.65 -17.97
CA THR A 131 7.51 -37.96 -17.02
C THR A 131 8.29 -37.44 -15.81
N ALA A 132 9.19 -38.24 -15.23
CA ALA A 132 10.08 -37.79 -14.15
C ALA A 132 10.93 -36.59 -14.57
N LYS A 133 11.49 -36.60 -15.78
CA LYS A 133 12.24 -35.46 -16.31
C LYS A 133 11.39 -34.18 -16.39
N GLN A 134 10.14 -34.29 -16.88
CA GLN A 134 9.21 -33.16 -16.93
C GLN A 134 8.84 -32.65 -15.53
N TYR A 135 8.56 -33.58 -14.61
CA TYR A 135 8.24 -33.24 -13.22
C TYR A 135 9.42 -32.56 -12.52
N MET A 136 10.65 -33.02 -12.77
CA MET A 136 11.85 -32.40 -12.21
C MET A 136 12.03 -30.97 -12.70
N VAL A 137 11.87 -30.72 -14.02
CA VAL A 137 11.94 -29.36 -14.57
C VAL A 137 10.85 -28.46 -13.97
N GLN A 138 9.66 -28.99 -13.74
CA GLN A 138 8.58 -28.26 -13.10
C GLN A 138 8.89 -27.94 -11.63
N LYS A 139 9.32 -28.93 -10.84
CA LYS A 139 9.67 -28.75 -9.42
C LYS A 139 10.83 -27.77 -9.24
N ILE A 140 11.82 -27.81 -10.12
CA ILE A 140 12.92 -26.82 -10.16
C ILE A 140 12.35 -25.40 -10.36
N ARG A 141 11.44 -25.22 -11.34
CA ARG A 141 10.80 -23.93 -11.57
C ARG A 141 9.98 -23.46 -10.37
N ASP A 142 9.30 -24.38 -9.67
CA ASP A 142 8.50 -24.04 -8.50
C ASP A 142 9.40 -23.59 -7.33
N ILE A 143 10.56 -24.19 -7.15
CA ILE A 143 11.57 -23.74 -6.18
C ILE A 143 12.16 -22.38 -6.58
N GLU A 144 12.50 -22.18 -7.86
CA GLU A 144 12.97 -20.87 -8.37
C GLU A 144 11.90 -19.80 -8.09
N ARG A 145 10.63 -20.08 -8.38
CA ARG A 145 9.48 -19.18 -8.13
C ARG A 145 9.33 -18.85 -6.66
N GLN A 146 9.40 -19.84 -5.77
CA GLN A 146 9.29 -19.62 -4.33
C GLN A 146 10.45 -18.78 -3.81
N THR A 147 11.66 -19.05 -4.27
CA THR A 147 12.86 -18.29 -3.88
C THR A 147 12.73 -16.81 -4.27
N VAL A 148 12.27 -16.54 -5.50
CA VAL A 148 12.01 -15.17 -5.96
C VAL A 148 10.89 -14.52 -5.14
N PHE A 149 9.81 -15.24 -4.85
CA PHE A 149 8.73 -14.73 -4.00
C PHE A 149 9.25 -14.33 -2.61
N ASP A 150 9.98 -15.22 -1.94
CA ASP A 150 10.51 -14.98 -0.60
C ASP A 150 11.49 -13.79 -0.59
N GLU A 151 12.35 -13.69 -1.60
CA GLU A 151 13.30 -12.58 -1.75
C GLU A 151 12.56 -11.24 -1.83
N PHE A 152 11.58 -11.11 -2.73
CA PHE A 152 10.93 -9.82 -3.00
C PHE A 152 9.80 -9.49 -2.02
N SER A 153 9.17 -10.49 -1.41
CA SER A 153 8.19 -10.28 -0.34
C SER A 153 8.82 -9.56 0.86
N SER A 154 10.08 -9.90 1.18
CA SER A 154 10.83 -9.19 2.23
C SER A 154 11.22 -7.75 1.88
N LYS A 155 11.17 -7.39 0.58
CA LYS A 155 11.58 -6.07 0.04
C LYS A 155 10.40 -5.18 -0.34
N ILE A 156 9.17 -5.53 0.10
CA ILE A 156 8.00 -4.67 -0.10
C ILE A 156 8.28 -3.29 0.54
N GLY A 157 8.02 -2.23 -0.21
CA GLY A 157 8.33 -0.85 0.19
C GLY A 157 9.77 -0.42 -0.09
N GLU A 158 10.59 -1.21 -0.79
CA GLU A 158 11.92 -0.80 -1.26
C GLU A 158 11.92 -0.37 -2.73
N ILE A 159 12.83 0.55 -3.09
CA ILE A 159 13.06 0.95 -4.48
C ILE A 159 13.90 -0.10 -5.18
N VAL A 160 13.36 -0.63 -6.28
CA VAL A 160 14.06 -1.49 -7.23
C VAL A 160 14.35 -0.76 -8.53
N VAL A 161 15.34 -1.27 -9.25
CA VAL A 161 15.80 -0.74 -10.54
C VAL A 161 15.73 -1.86 -11.56
N GLY A 162 15.25 -1.54 -12.76
CA GLY A 162 15.25 -2.47 -13.88
C GLY A 162 15.07 -1.78 -15.22
N ASN A 163 15.18 -2.56 -16.29
CA ASN A 163 15.07 -2.06 -17.65
C ASN A 163 13.73 -2.43 -18.26
N VAL A 164 13.08 -1.49 -18.93
CA VAL A 164 11.81 -1.71 -19.62
C VAL A 164 12.00 -2.75 -20.73
N HIS A 165 11.42 -3.93 -20.56
CA HIS A 165 11.52 -5.02 -21.51
C HIS A 165 10.37 -4.97 -22.53
N GLN A 166 9.15 -4.90 -22.03
CA GLN A 166 7.94 -4.92 -22.86
C GLN A 166 6.92 -3.90 -22.37
N ILE A 167 6.34 -3.15 -23.31
CA ILE A 167 5.27 -2.18 -23.06
C ILE A 167 3.99 -2.74 -23.67
N GLN A 168 2.96 -2.95 -22.84
CA GLN A 168 1.60 -3.27 -23.27
C GLN A 168 0.69 -2.06 -22.99
N ARG A 169 -0.60 -2.17 -23.37
CA ARG A 169 -1.57 -1.08 -23.18
C ARG A 169 -1.80 -0.76 -21.70
N ASP A 170 -1.94 -1.80 -20.87
CA ASP A 170 -2.40 -1.68 -19.48
C ASP A 170 -1.30 -1.91 -18.45
N GLN A 171 -0.11 -2.35 -18.87
CA GLN A 171 1.01 -2.66 -17.99
C GLN A 171 2.36 -2.63 -18.71
N ILE A 172 3.44 -2.49 -17.95
CA ILE A 172 4.82 -2.51 -18.43
C ILE A 172 5.59 -3.59 -17.69
N PHE A 173 6.36 -4.37 -18.43
CA PHE A 173 7.25 -5.39 -17.90
C PHE A 173 8.68 -4.83 -17.84
N VAL A 174 9.30 -4.98 -16.68
CA VAL A 174 10.60 -4.43 -16.36
C VAL A 174 11.49 -5.55 -15.86
N HIS A 175 12.68 -5.71 -16.45
CA HIS A 175 13.62 -6.76 -16.07
C HIS A 175 14.68 -6.22 -15.13
N ALA A 176 14.85 -6.87 -13.99
CA ALA A 176 15.92 -6.62 -13.05
C ALA A 176 17.23 -7.26 -13.53
N ALA A 177 18.36 -6.77 -13.03
CA ALA A 177 19.68 -7.31 -13.36
C ALA A 177 19.89 -8.76 -12.87
N ASN A 178 19.17 -9.17 -11.82
CA ASN A 178 19.21 -10.54 -11.28
C ASN A 178 18.29 -11.52 -12.05
N GLY A 179 17.61 -11.07 -13.11
CA GLY A 179 16.72 -11.90 -13.92
C GLY A 179 15.27 -11.95 -13.47
N ALA A 180 14.90 -11.25 -12.38
CA ALA A 180 13.50 -11.09 -11.98
C ALA A 180 12.73 -10.17 -12.94
N GLU A 181 11.44 -10.42 -13.11
CA GLU A 181 10.53 -9.59 -13.90
C GLU A 181 9.56 -8.86 -12.96
N PHE A 182 9.48 -7.54 -13.11
CA PHE A 182 8.54 -6.68 -12.42
C PHE A 182 7.44 -6.24 -13.37
N ILE A 183 6.24 -6.05 -12.81
CA ILE A 183 5.07 -5.59 -13.52
C ILE A 183 4.70 -4.21 -12.97
N MET A 184 4.54 -3.23 -13.85
CA MET A 184 4.07 -1.88 -13.50
C MET A 184 2.73 -1.62 -14.20
N PRO A 185 1.60 -1.85 -13.49
CA PRO A 185 0.26 -1.57 -13.98
C PRO A 185 0.07 -0.10 -14.37
N LYS A 186 -0.94 0.20 -15.20
CA LYS A 186 -1.16 1.56 -15.72
C LYS A 186 -1.47 2.59 -14.62
N ASN A 187 -2.21 2.19 -13.59
CA ASN A 187 -2.53 3.00 -12.41
C ASN A 187 -1.32 3.25 -11.49
N GLU A 188 -0.30 2.40 -11.60
CA GLU A 188 0.95 2.51 -10.82
C GLU A 188 2.03 3.34 -11.54
N GLN A 189 1.73 3.85 -12.74
CA GLN A 189 2.61 4.71 -13.52
C GLN A 189 2.34 6.19 -13.21
N LEU A 190 3.34 7.06 -13.39
CA LEU A 190 3.06 8.49 -13.40
C LEU A 190 2.29 8.84 -14.69
N PRO A 191 1.26 9.72 -14.63
CA PRO A 191 0.50 10.14 -15.82
C PRO A 191 1.37 10.70 -16.95
N ASN A 192 2.49 11.34 -16.58
CA ASN A 192 3.40 12.01 -17.51
C ASN A 192 4.50 11.09 -18.04
N ASP A 193 4.65 9.87 -17.52
CA ASP A 193 5.73 8.96 -17.92
C ASP A 193 5.60 8.53 -19.38
N ARG A 194 6.74 8.52 -20.08
CA ARG A 194 6.87 8.06 -21.47
C ARG A 194 8.02 7.09 -21.62
N PHE A 195 7.74 5.83 -21.27
CA PHE A 195 8.72 4.77 -21.30
C PHE A 195 9.11 4.34 -22.71
N ARG A 196 10.38 3.99 -22.88
CA ARG A 196 10.93 3.35 -24.08
C ARG A 196 11.53 2.00 -23.73
N ARG A 197 11.51 1.05 -24.68
CA ARG A 197 12.18 -0.24 -24.49
C ARG A 197 13.68 -0.04 -24.27
N GLY A 198 14.23 -0.77 -23.31
CA GLY A 198 15.63 -0.68 -22.89
C GLY A 198 15.94 0.47 -21.93
N GLU A 199 14.97 1.35 -21.63
CA GLU A 199 15.15 2.42 -20.66
C GLU A 199 15.21 1.87 -19.23
N THR A 200 16.12 2.39 -18.44
CA THR A 200 16.23 2.04 -17.01
C THR A 200 15.24 2.87 -16.21
N ILE A 201 14.44 2.21 -15.39
CA ILE A 201 13.46 2.87 -14.53
C ILE A 201 13.61 2.41 -13.09
N ARG A 202 13.17 3.26 -12.17
CA ARG A 202 13.06 2.96 -10.74
C ARG A 202 11.59 2.93 -10.34
N GLY A 203 11.25 2.05 -9.40
CA GLY A 203 9.92 1.96 -8.82
C GLY A 203 9.99 1.32 -7.44
N ILE A 204 8.98 1.55 -6.61
CA ILE A 204 8.85 0.88 -5.32
C ILE A 204 8.06 -0.42 -5.47
N ILE A 205 8.43 -1.48 -4.76
CA ILE A 205 7.62 -2.69 -4.71
C ILE A 205 6.40 -2.43 -3.83
N THR A 206 5.20 -2.53 -4.38
CA THR A 206 3.95 -2.36 -3.63
C THR A 206 3.38 -3.69 -3.17
N ASN A 207 3.49 -4.73 -4.00
CA ASN A 207 2.91 -6.03 -3.72
C ASN A 207 3.67 -7.15 -4.44
N VAL A 208 3.63 -8.36 -3.88
CA VAL A 208 4.18 -9.57 -4.48
C VAL A 208 3.13 -10.68 -4.34
N GLU A 209 2.62 -11.15 -5.47
CA GLU A 209 1.56 -12.15 -5.52
C GLU A 209 2.03 -13.43 -6.21
N ILE A 210 1.51 -14.59 -5.81
CA ILE A 210 1.79 -15.85 -6.49
C ILE A 210 0.69 -16.10 -7.51
N SER A 211 1.02 -16.04 -8.79
CA SER A 211 0.10 -16.38 -9.88
C SER A 211 0.40 -17.76 -10.46
N SER A 212 -0.51 -18.26 -11.31
CA SER A 212 -0.31 -19.53 -12.03
C SER A 212 0.92 -19.54 -12.94
N ARG A 213 1.43 -18.36 -13.32
CA ARG A 213 2.61 -18.20 -14.17
C ARG A 213 3.90 -18.06 -13.35
N GLY A 214 3.82 -17.62 -12.11
CA GLY A 214 4.95 -17.40 -11.20
C GLY A 214 4.67 -16.25 -10.23
N PRO A 215 5.67 -15.82 -9.45
CA PRO A 215 5.55 -14.64 -8.63
C PRO A 215 5.41 -13.40 -9.52
N GLU A 216 4.37 -12.62 -9.28
CA GLU A 216 4.11 -11.33 -9.90
C GLU A 216 4.52 -10.24 -8.92
N ILE A 217 5.60 -9.54 -9.24
CA ILE A 217 6.15 -8.47 -8.41
C ILE A 217 5.64 -7.15 -8.98
N ILE A 218 4.72 -6.52 -8.26
CA ILE A 218 4.09 -5.26 -8.68
C ILE A 218 4.93 -4.10 -8.17
N ILE A 219 5.32 -3.22 -9.08
CA ILE A 219 6.04 -1.99 -8.78
C ILE A 219 5.20 -0.76 -9.11
N SER A 220 5.46 0.32 -8.38
CA SER A 220 4.79 1.61 -8.54
C SER A 220 5.76 2.77 -8.58
N ARG A 221 5.38 3.80 -9.33
CA ARG A 221 5.98 5.13 -9.31
C ARG A 221 5.00 6.18 -8.79
N SER A 222 3.70 5.88 -8.75
CA SER A 222 2.66 6.78 -8.26
C SER A 222 2.46 6.70 -6.74
N ASP A 223 2.90 5.63 -6.09
CA ASP A 223 2.74 5.45 -4.64
C ASP A 223 3.47 6.52 -3.79
N ASP A 224 2.86 6.94 -2.66
CA ASP A 224 3.41 7.95 -1.75
C ASP A 224 4.79 7.56 -1.18
N PHE A 225 4.99 6.26 -0.87
CA PHE A 225 6.24 5.75 -0.34
C PHE A 225 7.37 5.81 -1.37
N PHE A 226 7.09 5.85 -2.67
CA PHE A 226 8.15 6.03 -3.66
C PHE A 226 8.89 7.35 -3.47
N LEU A 227 8.17 8.45 -3.24
CA LEU A 227 8.76 9.76 -2.94
C LEU A 227 9.52 9.73 -1.62
N LYS A 228 8.95 9.11 -0.57
CA LYS A 228 9.63 8.95 0.73
C LYS A 228 10.97 8.24 0.58
N ARG A 229 11.00 7.10 -0.11
CA ARG A 229 12.22 6.31 -0.33
C ARG A 229 13.23 7.02 -1.24
N LEU A 230 12.79 7.85 -2.18
CA LEU A 230 13.69 8.70 -2.98
C LEU A 230 14.38 9.75 -2.10
N PHE A 231 13.65 10.36 -1.17
CA PHE A 231 14.22 11.28 -0.18
C PHE A 231 15.25 10.59 0.71
N GLU A 232 14.91 9.43 1.28
CA GLU A 232 15.83 8.62 2.09
C GLU A 232 17.14 8.30 1.34
N LYS A 233 17.07 7.96 0.04
CA LYS A 233 18.27 7.65 -0.76
C LYS A 233 19.10 8.87 -1.18
N GLU A 234 18.49 10.04 -1.34
CA GLU A 234 19.17 11.25 -1.85
C GLU A 234 19.71 12.14 -0.71
N ILE A 235 19.14 12.05 0.49
CA ILE A 235 19.42 12.95 1.62
C ILE A 235 19.99 12.13 2.79
N PRO A 236 21.32 12.18 3.02
CA PRO A 236 21.98 11.43 4.09
C PRO A 236 21.41 11.71 5.47
N GLU A 237 20.97 12.95 5.73
CA GLU A 237 20.40 13.34 7.01
C GLU A 237 19.08 12.61 7.33
N ILE A 238 18.36 12.11 6.32
CA ILE A 238 17.17 11.26 6.50
C ILE A 238 17.59 9.81 6.74
N GLU A 239 18.62 9.32 6.01
CA GLU A 239 19.18 7.98 6.21
C GLU A 239 19.78 7.80 7.61
N ASP A 240 20.42 8.84 8.15
CA ASP A 240 21.00 8.90 9.50
C ASP A 240 19.94 9.17 10.60
N GLU A 241 18.64 9.22 10.25
CA GLU A 241 17.52 9.50 11.16
C GLU A 241 17.59 10.86 11.90
N ILE A 242 18.41 11.80 11.41
CA ILE A 242 18.47 13.18 11.94
C ILE A 242 17.24 13.98 11.49
N ILE A 243 16.77 13.70 10.28
CA ILE A 243 15.55 14.25 9.71
C ILE A 243 14.55 13.11 9.52
N GLU A 244 13.38 13.25 10.13
CA GLU A 244 12.28 12.33 10.01
C GLU A 244 11.24 12.85 9.00
N VAL A 245 10.82 11.99 8.07
CA VAL A 245 9.68 12.28 7.19
C VAL A 245 8.39 11.88 7.90
N LYS A 246 7.63 12.87 8.35
CA LYS A 246 6.38 12.68 9.11
C LYS A 246 5.20 12.29 8.24
N ALA A 247 5.05 12.94 7.09
CA ALA A 247 3.95 12.69 6.17
C ALA A 247 4.35 12.97 4.73
N VAL A 248 3.77 12.21 3.80
CA VAL A 248 3.91 12.40 2.35
C VAL A 248 2.54 12.24 1.73
N LYS A 249 2.14 13.18 0.89
CA LYS A 249 0.94 13.08 0.06
C LYS A 249 1.20 13.60 -1.33
N ARG A 250 0.81 12.82 -2.33
CA ARG A 250 1.09 13.11 -3.74
C ARG A 250 -0.17 13.19 -4.57
N ALA A 251 -0.14 14.10 -5.53
CA ALA A 251 -0.89 14.02 -6.77
C ALA A 251 0.12 13.62 -7.86
N PRO A 252 0.27 12.31 -8.14
CA PRO A 252 1.42 11.78 -8.86
C PRO A 252 1.62 12.42 -10.23
N GLY A 253 2.85 12.85 -10.50
CA GLY A 253 3.25 13.52 -11.74
C GLY A 253 2.92 15.02 -11.81
N ASP A 254 2.23 15.58 -10.81
CA ASP A 254 1.85 17.00 -10.79
C ASP A 254 2.43 17.73 -9.57
N ARG A 255 1.96 17.40 -8.36
CA ARG A 255 2.37 18.07 -7.13
C ARG A 255 2.34 17.16 -5.91
N SER A 256 3.25 17.38 -4.97
CA SER A 256 3.35 16.61 -3.73
C SER A 256 3.72 17.51 -2.56
N LYS A 257 3.24 17.15 -1.37
CA LYS A 257 3.60 17.80 -0.11
C LYS A 257 4.27 16.77 0.80
N ILE A 258 5.44 17.13 1.32
CA ILE A 258 6.21 16.30 2.24
C ILE A 258 6.50 17.09 3.51
N VAL A 259 6.17 16.51 4.66
CA VAL A 259 6.38 17.13 5.98
C VAL A 259 7.58 16.48 6.63
N VAL A 260 8.58 17.31 6.97
CA VAL A 260 9.86 16.88 7.54
C VAL A 260 10.08 17.52 8.91
N TYR A 261 10.69 16.77 9.81
CA TYR A 261 11.05 17.20 11.14
C TYR A 261 12.54 16.91 11.36
N SER A 262 13.27 17.82 12.00
CA SER A 262 14.63 17.50 12.46
C SER A 262 14.67 17.32 13.97
N SER A 263 15.29 16.24 14.42
CA SER A 263 15.57 15.97 15.82
C SER A 263 16.69 16.86 16.38
N ASP A 264 17.61 17.36 15.52
CA ASP A 264 18.66 18.30 15.89
C ASP A 264 18.30 19.73 15.49
N ARG A 265 18.18 20.63 16.48
CA ARG A 265 17.84 22.05 16.26
C ARG A 265 18.90 22.81 15.45
N ARG A 266 20.11 22.27 15.30
CA ARG A 266 21.19 22.86 14.49
C ARG A 266 21.06 22.52 13.00
N VAL A 267 20.20 21.58 12.65
CA VAL A 267 19.98 21.12 11.28
C VAL A 267 18.66 21.71 10.77
N ASP A 268 18.73 22.44 9.67
CA ASP A 268 17.53 22.89 8.98
C ASP A 268 17.02 21.80 8.04
N ALA A 269 15.86 21.21 8.37
CA ALA A 269 15.30 20.09 7.62
C ALA A 269 14.97 20.46 6.17
N VAL A 270 14.36 21.63 5.93
CA VAL A 270 14.06 22.07 4.55
C VAL A 270 15.34 22.30 3.77
N GLY A 271 16.31 23.03 4.35
CA GLY A 271 17.58 23.33 3.72
C GLY A 271 18.37 22.07 3.34
N ALA A 272 18.41 21.07 4.22
CA ALA A 272 19.06 19.79 3.95
C ALA A 272 18.38 19.01 2.81
N CYS A 273 17.05 19.00 2.77
CA CYS A 273 16.28 18.35 1.70
C CYS A 273 16.44 19.05 0.33
N VAL A 274 16.48 20.38 0.32
CA VAL A 274 16.66 21.17 -0.91
C VAL A 274 18.10 21.04 -1.43
N GLY A 275 19.09 21.09 -0.53
CA GLY A 275 20.51 21.06 -0.88
C GLY A 275 20.99 22.36 -1.54
N MET A 276 22.27 22.40 -1.90
CA MET A 276 22.90 23.58 -2.50
C MET A 276 22.18 24.00 -3.80
N ARG A 277 21.53 25.17 -3.78
CA ARG A 277 20.74 25.70 -4.91
C ARG A 277 19.65 24.73 -5.42
N GLY A 278 19.12 23.87 -4.55
CA GLY A 278 18.08 22.92 -4.93
C GLY A 278 18.59 21.66 -5.65
N SER A 279 19.89 21.36 -5.59
CA SER A 279 20.47 20.24 -6.36
C SER A 279 19.85 18.88 -6.03
N ARG A 280 19.61 18.60 -4.75
CA ARG A 280 19.05 17.32 -4.27
C ARG A 280 17.59 17.21 -4.67
N ILE A 281 16.78 18.23 -4.35
CA ILE A 281 15.36 18.22 -4.72
C ILE A 281 15.16 18.14 -6.24
N GLN A 282 15.97 18.82 -7.04
CA GLN A 282 15.88 18.73 -8.50
C GLN A 282 16.20 17.33 -9.04
N SER A 283 17.06 16.55 -8.38
CA SER A 283 17.31 15.14 -8.70
C SER A 283 16.02 14.33 -8.60
N ILE A 284 15.30 14.50 -7.48
CA ILE A 284 14.04 13.81 -7.19
C ILE A 284 12.93 14.28 -8.12
N VAL A 285 12.79 15.59 -8.35
CA VAL A 285 11.81 16.16 -9.30
C VAL A 285 12.02 15.60 -10.70
N ARG A 286 13.28 15.44 -11.16
CA ARG A 286 13.58 14.82 -12.45
C ARG A 286 13.19 13.34 -12.47
N GLU A 287 13.45 12.60 -11.40
CA GLU A 287 13.05 11.20 -11.28
C GLU A 287 11.53 11.04 -11.33
N LEU A 288 10.77 12.00 -10.81
CA LEU A 288 9.30 12.05 -10.86
C LEU A 288 8.76 12.81 -12.08
N ASN A 289 9.60 12.99 -13.10
CA ASN A 289 9.24 13.56 -14.39
C ASN A 289 8.55 14.94 -14.30
N GLY A 290 9.07 15.80 -13.42
CA GLY A 290 8.63 17.20 -13.28
C GLY A 290 7.58 17.45 -12.19
N GLU A 291 7.25 16.45 -11.37
CA GLU A 291 6.38 16.62 -10.20
C GLU A 291 6.91 17.71 -9.25
N LYS A 292 6.07 18.69 -8.92
CA LYS A 292 6.42 19.80 -8.02
C LYS A 292 6.34 19.33 -6.57
N ILE A 293 7.40 19.51 -5.79
CA ILE A 293 7.47 19.03 -4.41
C ILE A 293 7.57 20.21 -3.45
N ASP A 294 6.59 20.34 -2.56
CA ASP A 294 6.60 21.29 -1.46
C ASP A 294 7.13 20.61 -0.19
N ILE A 295 8.26 21.08 0.33
CA ILE A 295 8.85 20.57 1.58
C ILE A 295 8.42 21.49 2.73
N ILE A 296 7.77 20.92 3.73
CA ILE A 296 7.14 21.63 4.84
C ILE A 296 7.85 21.25 6.14
N ASN A 297 8.33 22.25 6.89
CA ASN A 297 8.80 22.01 8.24
C ASN A 297 7.62 21.69 9.16
N TRP A 298 7.71 20.54 9.82
CA TRP A 298 6.76 20.12 10.83
C TRP A 298 6.72 21.10 12.01
N SER A 299 5.58 21.14 12.70
CA SER A 299 5.35 21.96 13.88
C SER A 299 4.28 21.30 14.74
N ASP A 300 4.48 21.28 16.06
CA ASP A 300 3.45 20.85 17.02
C ASP A 300 2.22 21.76 17.01
N LYS A 301 2.39 23.03 16.63
CA LYS A 301 1.30 24.00 16.52
C LYS A 301 0.57 23.82 15.18
N PRO A 302 -0.72 23.39 15.18
CA PRO A 302 -1.45 23.13 13.94
C PRO A 302 -1.58 24.37 13.05
N GLU A 303 -1.74 25.56 13.62
CA GLU A 303 -1.84 26.83 12.88
C GLU A 303 -0.63 27.02 11.97
N ILE A 304 0.56 26.75 12.51
CA ILE A 304 1.83 26.91 11.80
C ILE A 304 1.97 25.83 10.73
N LEU A 305 1.63 24.59 11.04
CA LEU A 305 1.72 23.48 10.09
C LEU A 305 0.76 23.68 8.90
N ILE A 306 -0.50 24.00 9.18
CA ILE A 306 -1.56 24.23 8.19
C ILE A 306 -1.20 25.44 7.30
N SER A 307 -0.79 26.56 7.91
CA SER A 307 -0.34 27.74 7.17
C SER A 307 0.81 27.42 6.20
N ARG A 308 1.81 26.64 6.64
CA ARG A 308 2.91 26.20 5.77
C ARG A 308 2.45 25.24 4.68
N ALA A 309 1.50 24.35 4.97
CA ALA A 309 0.98 23.40 4.00
C ALA A 309 0.17 24.07 2.88
N LEU A 310 -0.49 25.20 3.17
CA LEU A 310 -1.27 25.98 2.21
C LEU A 310 -0.42 26.84 1.27
N ALA A 311 0.88 26.98 1.54
CA ALA A 311 1.81 27.70 0.68
C ALA A 311 1.69 27.25 -0.79
N PRO A 312 1.70 28.18 -1.76
CA PRO A 312 2.17 29.57 -1.65
C PRO A 312 1.15 30.59 -1.10
N ALA A 313 -0.14 30.26 -1.05
CA ALA A 313 -1.16 31.16 -0.50
C ALA A 313 -1.02 31.28 1.02
N LYS A 314 -1.31 32.45 1.59
CA LYS A 314 -1.17 32.69 3.03
C LYS A 314 -2.53 33.02 3.63
N PRO A 315 -3.06 32.17 4.52
CA PRO A 315 -4.31 32.51 5.21
C PRO A 315 -4.06 33.72 6.11
N ILE A 316 -5.02 34.64 6.13
CA ILE A 316 -5.05 35.79 7.04
C ILE A 316 -5.37 35.28 8.44
N ASN A 317 -6.43 34.48 8.54
CA ASN A 317 -6.93 33.88 9.77
C ASN A 317 -7.12 32.38 9.57
N LEU A 318 -6.88 31.61 10.65
CA LEU A 318 -7.17 30.19 10.74
C LEU A 318 -8.05 29.96 11.97
N TYR A 319 -9.27 29.49 11.75
CA TYR A 319 -10.20 29.10 12.81
C TYR A 319 -10.19 27.59 12.91
N ILE A 320 -9.48 27.08 13.90
CA ILE A 320 -9.31 25.64 14.12
C ILE A 320 -10.34 25.19 15.14
N ASP A 321 -11.04 24.12 14.80
CA ASP A 321 -11.97 23.45 15.71
C ASP A 321 -11.20 22.65 16.76
N GLU A 322 -11.54 22.81 18.04
CA GLU A 322 -10.85 22.14 19.14
C GLU A 322 -11.27 20.67 19.31
N GLU A 323 -12.47 20.29 18.84
CA GLU A 323 -13.03 18.95 19.03
C GLU A 323 -12.79 18.01 17.85
N ARG A 324 -12.69 18.55 16.64
CA ARG A 324 -12.46 17.79 15.40
C ARG A 324 -11.31 18.37 14.59
N PRO A 325 -10.60 17.57 13.78
CA PRO A 325 -9.52 18.05 12.91
C PRO A 325 -10.10 18.79 11.70
N TYR A 326 -10.66 19.97 11.94
CA TYR A 326 -11.31 20.84 10.97
C TYR A 326 -10.82 22.28 11.15
N VAL A 327 -10.62 22.98 10.04
CA VAL A 327 -10.15 24.37 10.05
C VAL A 327 -10.80 25.16 8.93
N VAL A 328 -11.21 26.39 9.24
CA VAL A 328 -11.59 27.40 8.25
C VAL A 328 -10.42 28.34 8.05
N ALA A 329 -9.91 28.38 6.81
CA ALA A 329 -8.82 29.24 6.40
C ALA A 329 -9.36 30.43 5.60
N VAL A 330 -9.24 31.63 6.16
CA VAL A 330 -9.68 32.86 5.51
C VAL A 330 -8.54 33.42 4.68
N PHE A 331 -8.81 33.70 3.40
CA PHE A 331 -7.86 34.30 2.48
C PHE A 331 -8.37 35.63 1.97
N GLU A 332 -7.45 36.49 1.53
CA GLU A 332 -7.84 37.61 0.67
C GLU A 332 -8.48 37.05 -0.61
N ASP A 333 -9.51 37.72 -1.10
CA ASP A 333 -10.33 37.24 -2.23
C ASP A 333 -9.49 36.88 -3.46
N GLU A 334 -8.39 37.60 -3.68
CA GLU A 334 -7.43 37.41 -4.77
C GLU A 334 -6.54 36.18 -4.59
N GLU A 335 -6.26 35.75 -3.35
CA GLU A 335 -5.42 34.60 -3.04
C GLU A 335 -6.21 33.28 -2.94
N LEU A 336 -7.53 33.34 -2.73
CA LEU A 336 -8.37 32.14 -2.61
C LEU A 336 -8.19 31.15 -3.79
N PRO A 337 -8.18 31.57 -5.07
CA PRO A 337 -7.95 30.65 -6.19
C PRO A 337 -6.59 29.94 -6.12
N ILE A 338 -5.56 30.62 -5.58
CA ILE A 338 -4.22 30.06 -5.39
C ILE A 338 -4.23 29.05 -4.25
N ALA A 339 -4.94 29.36 -3.16
CA ALA A 339 -5.11 28.46 -2.02
C ALA A 339 -5.78 27.15 -2.42
N ILE A 340 -6.91 27.24 -3.14
CA ILE A 340 -7.63 26.08 -3.68
C ILE A 340 -6.73 25.29 -4.65
N GLY A 341 -6.07 26.02 -5.56
CA GLY A 341 -5.25 25.44 -6.62
C GLY A 341 -6.08 24.77 -7.72
N ARG A 342 -5.42 24.32 -8.78
CA ARG A 342 -6.08 23.67 -9.93
C ARG A 342 -6.89 22.45 -9.46
N ASN A 343 -8.19 22.41 -9.75
CA ASN A 343 -9.10 21.32 -9.34
C ASN A 343 -9.15 21.07 -7.81
N GLY A 344 -8.82 22.07 -6.99
CA GLY A 344 -8.76 21.94 -5.53
C GLY A 344 -7.56 21.12 -5.02
N GLN A 345 -6.57 20.86 -5.87
CA GLN A 345 -5.47 19.95 -5.53
C GLN A 345 -4.60 20.47 -4.38
N ASN A 346 -4.39 21.79 -4.26
CA ASN A 346 -3.53 22.33 -3.20
C ASN A 346 -4.18 22.16 -1.82
N ILE A 347 -5.46 22.51 -1.69
CA ILE A 347 -6.24 22.27 -0.46
C ILE A 347 -6.32 20.77 -0.16
N LYS A 348 -6.60 19.91 -1.14
CA LYS A 348 -6.67 18.45 -0.91
C LYS A 348 -5.36 17.88 -0.40
N LEU A 349 -4.23 18.30 -0.97
CA LEU A 349 -2.91 17.88 -0.51
C LEU A 349 -2.59 18.45 0.87
N ALA A 350 -2.90 19.73 1.13
CA ALA A 350 -2.68 20.35 2.44
C ALA A 350 -3.52 19.66 3.52
N SER A 351 -4.78 19.40 3.24
CA SER A 351 -5.70 18.66 4.11
C SER A 351 -5.19 17.24 4.40
N SER A 352 -4.83 16.49 3.35
CA SER A 352 -4.34 15.11 3.49
C SER A 352 -3.00 15.02 4.22
N VAL A 353 -2.10 15.99 4.06
CA VAL A 353 -0.75 15.95 4.66
C VAL A 353 -0.73 16.46 6.10
N THR A 354 -1.70 17.31 6.47
CA THR A 354 -1.87 17.81 7.84
C THR A 354 -2.84 16.99 8.66
N GLU A 355 -3.64 16.14 8.00
CA GLU A 355 -4.73 15.36 8.60
C GLU A 355 -5.89 16.22 9.12
N TYR A 356 -5.99 17.48 8.68
CA TYR A 356 -7.13 18.37 8.93
C TYR A 356 -8.00 18.51 7.70
N THR A 357 -9.32 18.56 7.86
CA THR A 357 -10.22 19.05 6.83
C THR A 357 -10.10 20.57 6.77
N ILE A 358 -9.72 21.11 5.60
CA ILE A 358 -9.46 22.55 5.41
C ILE A 358 -10.50 23.12 4.45
N ASP A 359 -11.33 24.02 4.95
CA ASP A 359 -12.25 24.81 4.14
C ASP A 359 -11.67 26.21 3.95
N ALA A 360 -11.63 26.68 2.70
CA ALA A 360 -11.06 27.98 2.36
C ALA A 360 -12.20 28.95 1.98
N VAL A 361 -12.24 30.10 2.64
CA VAL A 361 -13.27 31.12 2.46
C VAL A 361 -12.65 32.47 2.12
N LYS A 362 -13.40 33.31 1.43
CA LYS A 362 -12.99 34.70 1.19
C LYS A 362 -13.14 35.52 2.47
N LYS A 363 -12.30 36.53 2.62
CA LYS A 363 -12.43 37.52 3.68
C LYS A 363 -13.77 38.26 3.58
N SER A 364 -14.18 38.65 2.39
CA SER A 364 -15.46 39.35 2.17
C SER A 364 -16.68 38.52 2.57
N GLU A 365 -16.66 37.22 2.33
CA GLU A 365 -17.71 36.28 2.73
C GLU A 365 -17.73 36.10 4.25
N TYR A 366 -16.55 35.97 4.88
CA TYR A 366 -16.44 35.78 6.32
C TYR A 366 -16.74 37.05 7.14
N GLU A 367 -16.29 38.22 6.69
CA GLU A 367 -16.60 39.52 7.33
C GLU A 367 -18.05 39.94 7.07
N GLY A 368 -18.62 39.58 5.90
CA GLY A 368 -20.03 39.80 5.59
C GLY A 368 -20.99 39.04 6.53
N GLU A 369 -20.64 37.82 6.94
CA GLU A 369 -21.40 37.06 7.96
C GLU A 369 -21.30 37.68 9.36
N GLN A 370 -20.20 38.36 9.71
CA GLN A 370 -20.05 39.04 11.02
C GLN A 370 -20.68 40.45 11.04
N GLU A 371 -20.78 41.13 9.89
CA GLU A 371 -21.49 42.43 9.77
C GLU A 371 -23.03 42.29 9.75
N GLU A 372 -23.60 41.07 9.74
CA GLU A 372 -25.05 40.87 9.85
C GLU A 372 -25.62 41.15 11.25
N ALA A 373 -24.78 41.24 12.29
CA ALA A 373 -25.21 41.61 13.62
C ALA A 373 -25.49 43.12 13.71
N LEU A 374 -26.75 43.50 13.52
CA LEU A 374 -27.24 44.88 13.66
C LEU A 374 -26.79 45.52 14.98
N TYR A 375 -26.15 46.67 14.92
CA TYR A 375 -25.84 47.45 16.13
C TYR A 375 -27.13 47.97 16.76
N LEU A 376 -27.22 47.89 18.09
CA LEU A 376 -28.43 48.26 18.83
C LEU A 376 -28.79 49.75 18.73
N ASP A 377 -27.83 50.62 18.39
CA ASP A 377 -28.05 52.05 18.16
C ASP A 377 -28.58 52.38 16.77
N GLU A 378 -28.46 51.44 15.82
CA GLU A 378 -29.02 51.54 14.47
C GLU A 378 -30.45 50.99 14.38
N ILE A 379 -30.92 50.26 15.40
CA ILE A 379 -32.28 49.71 15.45
C ILE A 379 -33.29 50.77 15.92
N GLU A 380 -34.18 51.19 15.02
CA GLU A 380 -35.28 52.09 15.34
C GLU A 380 -36.24 51.48 16.37
N GLY A 381 -36.58 52.22 17.43
CA GLY A 381 -37.53 51.79 18.46
C GLY A 381 -36.89 51.44 19.80
N ILE A 382 -35.57 51.30 19.87
CA ILE A 382 -34.84 51.18 21.15
C ILE A 382 -34.55 52.58 21.69
N ALA A 383 -34.94 52.85 22.93
CA ALA A 383 -34.72 54.16 23.54
C ALA A 383 -33.23 54.37 23.87
N LYS A 384 -32.70 55.57 23.59
CA LYS A 384 -31.27 55.91 23.76
C LYS A 384 -30.71 55.63 25.17
N ASN A 385 -31.54 55.84 26.19
CA ASN A 385 -31.20 55.53 27.58
C ASN A 385 -31.01 54.02 27.85
N HIS A 386 -31.69 53.15 27.10
CA HIS A 386 -31.49 51.70 27.19
C HIS A 386 -30.23 51.27 26.44
N ILE A 387 -29.96 51.85 25.27
CA ILE A 387 -28.72 51.62 24.51
C ILE A 387 -27.49 52.01 25.34
N GLU A 388 -27.49 53.17 25.99
CA GLU A 388 -26.38 53.60 26.86
C GLU A 388 -26.12 52.67 28.05
N VAL A 389 -27.14 51.97 28.55
CA VAL A 389 -27.02 51.03 29.68
C VAL A 389 -26.53 49.67 29.20
N LEU A 390 -26.98 49.22 28.03
CA LEU A 390 -26.49 47.99 27.38
C LEU A 390 -25.02 48.15 26.94
N ALA A 391 -24.68 49.29 26.34
CA ALA A 391 -23.32 49.63 25.94
C ALA A 391 -22.33 49.70 27.11
N LYS A 392 -22.80 50.08 28.32
CA LYS A 392 -21.99 50.04 29.55
C LYS A 392 -21.74 48.64 30.09
N SER A 393 -22.52 47.67 29.62
CA SER A 393 -22.44 46.27 29.99
C SER A 393 -21.85 45.42 28.86
N GLU A 394 -21.16 46.07 27.92
CA GLU A 394 -20.50 45.45 26.75
C GLU A 394 -21.47 44.76 25.78
N ILE A 395 -22.75 45.16 25.75
CA ILE A 395 -23.76 44.66 24.82
C ILE A 395 -23.99 45.74 23.75
N TYR A 396 -23.51 45.49 22.52
CA TYR A 396 -23.54 46.47 21.43
C TYR A 396 -24.37 46.02 20.22
N THR A 397 -24.45 44.71 19.97
CA THR A 397 -25.12 44.15 18.79
C THR A 397 -26.41 43.40 19.15
N SER A 398 -27.23 43.14 18.13
CA SER A 398 -28.41 42.26 18.23
C SER A 398 -28.03 40.85 18.72
N GLU A 399 -26.89 40.34 18.30
CA GLU A 399 -26.36 39.03 18.71
C GLU A 399 -25.89 39.03 20.17
N ASP A 400 -25.18 40.07 20.61
CA ASP A 400 -24.78 40.24 22.02
C ASP A 400 -26.00 40.22 22.94
N PHE A 401 -27.08 40.89 22.52
CA PHE A 401 -28.31 40.98 23.30
C PHE A 401 -29.07 39.65 23.34
N LEU A 402 -29.14 38.93 22.21
CA LEU A 402 -29.86 37.65 22.11
C LEU A 402 -29.10 36.48 22.76
N SER A 403 -27.77 36.55 22.81
CA SER A 403 -26.91 35.57 23.50
C SER A 403 -26.85 35.78 25.02
N THR A 404 -27.13 36.98 25.50
CA THR A 404 -27.19 37.30 26.94
C THR A 404 -28.49 36.77 27.57
N THR A 405 -28.40 36.15 28.75
CA THR A 405 -29.61 35.60 29.39
C THR A 405 -30.54 36.70 29.89
N LYS A 406 -31.86 36.47 29.77
CA LYS A 406 -32.89 37.42 30.25
C LYS A 406 -32.71 37.78 31.74
N ALA A 407 -32.19 36.86 32.55
CA ALA A 407 -31.92 37.11 33.96
C ALA A 407 -30.83 38.17 34.17
N ASP A 408 -29.76 38.11 33.37
CA ASP A 408 -28.64 39.05 33.45
C ASP A 408 -29.05 40.45 32.99
N ILE A 409 -29.85 40.55 31.93
CA ILE A 409 -30.37 41.83 31.42
C ILE A 409 -31.30 42.50 32.46
N LEU A 410 -32.05 41.72 33.23
CA LEU A 410 -32.92 42.23 34.30
C LEU A 410 -32.15 42.79 35.51
N THR A 411 -30.87 42.42 35.67
CA THR A 411 -30.03 43.03 36.71
C THR A 411 -29.60 44.45 36.36
N LEU A 412 -29.72 44.84 35.09
CA LEU A 412 -29.34 46.17 34.61
C LEU A 412 -30.36 47.23 35.05
N LYS A 413 -29.84 48.33 35.60
CA LYS A 413 -30.65 49.43 36.13
C LYS A 413 -31.45 50.10 35.00
N GLY A 414 -32.77 49.93 35.02
CA GLY A 414 -33.69 50.49 34.02
C GLY A 414 -34.42 49.45 33.16
N PHE A 415 -34.08 48.16 33.31
CA PHE A 415 -34.73 47.06 32.60
C PHE A 415 -35.71 46.32 33.51
N GLY A 416 -37.00 46.37 33.17
CA GLY A 416 -38.02 45.48 33.74
C GLY A 416 -38.43 44.41 32.75
N GLU A 417 -39.11 43.34 33.19
CA GLU A 417 -39.52 42.21 32.34
C GLU A 417 -40.21 42.66 31.05
N LYS A 418 -41.18 43.59 31.18
CA LYS A 418 -41.92 44.15 30.03
C LYS A 418 -41.05 44.97 29.08
N THR A 419 -39.96 45.54 29.56
CA THR A 419 -39.02 46.33 28.74
C THR A 419 -38.09 45.40 27.97
N VAL A 420 -37.57 44.35 28.63
CA VAL A 420 -36.74 43.34 28.00
C VAL A 420 -37.52 42.62 26.89
N ASP A 421 -38.76 42.21 27.16
CA ASP A 421 -39.59 41.52 26.16
C ASP A 421 -39.90 42.40 24.94
N LYS A 422 -40.11 43.72 25.16
CA LYS A 422 -40.31 44.68 24.08
C LYS A 422 -39.06 44.88 23.23
N ILE A 423 -37.90 45.06 23.87
CA ILE A 423 -36.63 45.25 23.16
C ILE A 423 -36.26 43.97 22.39
N THR A 424 -36.49 42.80 22.99
CA THR A 424 -36.29 41.50 22.32
C THR A 424 -37.16 41.39 21.07
N ALA A 425 -38.44 41.76 21.15
CA ALA A 425 -39.34 41.74 19.99
C ALA A 425 -38.89 42.71 18.88
N ILE A 426 -38.44 43.91 19.24
CA ILE A 426 -37.92 44.91 18.30
C ILE A 426 -36.65 44.41 17.61
N ILE A 427 -35.73 43.79 18.37
CA ILE A 427 -34.49 43.23 17.83
C ILE A 427 -34.79 42.07 16.87
N LEU A 428 -35.69 41.15 17.26
CA LEU A 428 -36.07 40.03 16.40
C LEU A 428 -36.75 40.48 15.11
N GLU A 429 -37.59 41.52 15.16
CA GLU A 429 -38.22 42.11 13.98
C GLU A 429 -37.19 42.82 13.09
N ALA A 430 -36.22 43.52 13.68
CA ALA A 430 -35.15 44.19 12.95
C ALA A 430 -34.21 43.18 12.26
N VAL A 431 -33.82 42.10 12.95
CA VAL A 431 -33.00 41.01 12.41
C VAL A 431 -33.73 40.32 11.26
N ALA A 432 -35.00 39.95 11.43
CA ALA A 432 -35.79 39.32 10.36
C ALA A 432 -35.95 40.23 9.12
N ASN A 433 -36.11 41.54 9.32
CA ASN A 433 -36.19 42.51 8.22
C ASN A 433 -34.83 42.76 7.55
N HIS A 434 -33.72 42.56 8.26
CA HIS A 434 -32.37 42.66 7.72
C HIS A 434 -32.04 41.41 6.88
N GLU A 435 -32.33 40.22 7.40
CA GLU A 435 -32.21 38.94 6.69
C GLU A 435 -33.06 38.92 5.41
N ALA A 436 -34.30 39.42 5.45
CA ALA A 436 -35.14 39.50 4.24
C ALA A 436 -34.55 40.42 3.15
N LYS A 437 -33.79 41.45 3.54
CA LYS A 437 -33.15 42.41 2.62
C LYS A 437 -31.78 41.93 2.10
N SER A 438 -31.07 41.08 2.84
CA SER A 438 -29.84 40.45 2.35
C SER A 438 -30.16 39.41 1.27
N VAL A 439 -31.23 38.62 1.45
CA VAL A 439 -31.72 37.64 0.46
C VAL A 439 -32.13 38.30 -0.87
N GLU A 440 -32.86 39.42 -0.85
CA GLU A 440 -33.22 40.17 -2.07
C GLU A 440 -31.99 40.76 -2.80
N LYS A 441 -30.90 41.08 -2.09
CA LYS A 441 -29.65 41.57 -2.68
C LYS A 441 -28.81 40.46 -3.31
N GLU A 442 -28.88 39.24 -2.79
CA GLU A 442 -28.22 38.08 -3.39
C GLU A 442 -28.93 37.65 -4.69
N GLU A 443 -30.27 37.60 -4.71
CA GLU A 443 -31.04 37.28 -5.93
C GLU A 443 -30.80 38.31 -7.06
N GLY A 444 -30.67 39.59 -6.72
CA GLY A 444 -30.35 40.66 -7.69
C GLY A 444 -28.91 40.64 -8.22
N LYS A 445 -27.95 39.99 -7.53
CA LYS A 445 -26.58 39.81 -8.05
C LYS A 445 -26.48 38.65 -9.04
N THR A 446 -27.29 37.62 -8.87
CA THR A 446 -27.34 36.45 -9.76
C THR A 446 -27.97 36.81 -11.12
N GLU A 447 -28.97 37.69 -11.17
CA GLU A 447 -29.57 38.14 -12.44
C GLU A 447 -28.62 39.03 -13.28
N VAL A 448 -27.71 39.78 -12.65
CA VAL A 448 -26.72 40.60 -13.37
C VAL A 448 -25.61 39.73 -13.97
N SER A 449 -25.18 38.67 -13.28
CA SER A 449 -24.18 37.73 -13.83
C SER A 449 -24.70 36.92 -15.02
N ASP A 450 -25.96 36.48 -14.97
CA ASP A 450 -26.58 35.75 -16.09
C ASP A 450 -26.78 36.66 -17.32
N SER A 451 -26.98 37.97 -17.11
CA SER A 451 -27.09 38.94 -18.20
C SER A 451 -25.74 39.24 -18.87
N GLU A 452 -24.63 39.25 -18.13
CA GLU A 452 -23.28 39.47 -18.68
C GLU A 452 -22.73 38.22 -19.40
N GLU A 453 -23.09 37.00 -18.96
CA GLU A 453 -22.72 35.76 -19.66
C GLU A 453 -23.43 35.64 -21.02
N SER A 454 -24.69 36.11 -21.14
CA SER A 454 -25.42 36.09 -22.40
C SER A 454 -24.88 37.04 -23.48
N ILE A 455 -24.22 38.14 -23.07
CA ILE A 455 -23.63 39.12 -24.00
C ILE A 455 -22.25 38.65 -24.51
N LEU A 456 -21.56 37.76 -23.79
CA LEU A 456 -20.26 37.22 -24.20
C LEU A 456 -20.36 36.03 -25.16
N GLU A 457 -21.50 35.34 -25.23
CA GLU A 457 -21.73 34.26 -26.20
C GLU A 457 -22.10 34.76 -27.60
N GLU A 458 -22.70 35.96 -27.74
CA GLU A 458 -23.03 36.53 -29.06
C GLU A 458 -21.83 37.15 -29.80
N VAL A 459 -20.72 37.46 -29.12
CA VAL A 459 -19.53 38.09 -29.75
C VAL A 459 -18.53 37.08 -30.33
N ASN A 460 -18.67 35.78 -30.02
CA ASN A 460 -17.75 34.73 -30.49
C ASN A 460 -18.27 33.91 -31.68
N ASN A 461 -19.36 34.31 -32.32
CA ASN A 461 -19.99 33.58 -33.44
C ASN A 461 -20.12 34.37 -34.77
N ASP A 462 -19.36 35.46 -34.95
CA ASP A 462 -19.20 36.15 -36.24
C ASP A 462 -17.75 36.12 -36.76
#